data_AF-A0A7J4N4W5-F1
#
_entry.id   AF-A0A7J4N4W5-F1
#
_cell.length_a   1.000
_cell.length_b   1.000
_cell.length_c   1.000
_cell.angle_alpha   90.00
_cell.angle_beta   90.00
_cell.angle_gamma   90.00
#
_symmetry.space_group_name_H-M   'P 1'
#
loop_
_entity.id
_entity.type
_entity.pdbx_description
1 polymer ?
#
loop_
_entity_poly.entity_id
_entity_poly.type
_entity_poly.pdbx_seq_one_letter_code
_entity_poly.pdbx_strand_id
1 'polypeptide(L)'
;VQQSGCNCHGAVPSDSVVASIDGLPESYNYSETYDIIVSFQGGPSQEGNVNQGGFHLWASQGSLGVNDATAQLYNENEVGHTEAGNDQVAWTLTWTAPATDTNVDFILHVNSVNGNADGAGGGTSGDMWNKLTITLGGPVEVLEAADPFVVLGVLIIVSATLLAFTLVFVFYRKDPEAFDWDNFAPWLADWLTSTDHKKIGTLYFVAGLFFLGVGGIMAMIIRIQLSVPGNDFLTQEQYNQFFTLHGTTMIFLAAMPMINGFANWMIPLQLGAADLALPRINAMSFWLQPFAALLIFTGVFSGHGADTGWTGYAPYVVSEGAHYGTTMWAAGQIMLVASSTLTGINFLTTMAVMRAPGMGWMQMPLFSWSVLIANVMLFLSIPAFG
;
A
#
# COMPACT_ATOMS: atom_id res chain seq x y z
N VAL A 1 12.87 -14.48 44.89
CA VAL A 1 12.85 -13.04 45.26
C VAL A 1 11.79 -12.27 44.48
N GLN A 2 11.61 -12.58 43.19
CA GLN A 2 10.66 -11.94 42.26
C GLN A 2 9.32 -11.44 42.84
N GLN A 3 8.58 -12.26 43.60
CA GLN A 3 7.27 -11.87 44.16
C GLN A 3 7.33 -11.39 45.61
N SER A 4 8.31 -11.88 46.38
CA SER A 4 8.37 -11.69 47.83
C SER A 4 9.23 -10.50 48.24
N GLY A 5 10.12 -10.00 47.38
CA GLY A 5 11.05 -8.91 47.72
C GLY A 5 12.26 -9.34 48.55
N CYS A 6 13.12 -8.37 48.89
CA CYS A 6 14.33 -8.60 49.69
C CYS A 6 14.03 -8.58 51.21
N ASN A 7 13.05 -9.39 51.65
CA ASN A 7 12.52 -9.35 53.02
C ASN A 7 13.53 -9.66 54.13
N CYS A 8 14.69 -10.24 53.78
CA CYS A 8 15.79 -10.40 54.71
C CYS A 8 16.33 -9.05 55.20
N HIS A 9 16.19 -7.97 54.41
CA HIS A 9 16.69 -6.62 54.70
C HIS A 9 15.58 -5.65 55.14
N GLY A 10 14.45 -6.18 55.65
CA GLY A 10 13.32 -5.38 56.12
C GLY A 10 11.97 -5.93 55.65
N ALA A 11 10.94 -5.80 56.49
CA ALA A 11 9.62 -6.38 56.22
C ALA A 11 8.81 -5.67 55.11
N VAL A 12 9.21 -4.44 54.74
CA VAL A 12 8.52 -3.60 53.75
C VAL A 12 9.55 -2.78 52.98
N PRO A 13 9.30 -2.45 51.70
CA PRO A 13 10.20 -1.63 50.91
C PRO A 13 10.25 -0.18 51.44
N SER A 14 11.36 0.49 51.20
CA SER A 14 11.60 1.87 51.60
C SER A 14 11.88 2.76 50.40
N ASP A 15 11.12 3.85 50.25
CA ASP A 15 11.35 4.86 49.22
C ASP A 15 12.67 5.63 49.38
N SER A 16 13.36 5.43 50.51
CA SER A 16 14.72 5.97 50.70
C SER A 16 15.76 5.26 49.84
N VAL A 17 15.47 4.06 49.32
CA VAL A 17 16.30 3.33 48.37
C VAL A 17 15.64 3.43 47.00
N VAL A 18 16.34 4.05 46.04
CA VAL A 18 15.84 4.25 44.67
C VAL A 18 16.61 3.32 43.74
N ALA A 19 15.92 2.38 43.12
CA ALA A 19 16.50 1.49 42.12
C ALA A 19 16.52 2.14 40.72
N SER A 20 17.54 1.87 39.92
CA SER A 20 17.59 2.25 38.50
C SER A 20 18.06 1.08 37.63
N ILE A 21 17.56 1.06 36.38
CA ILE A 21 18.13 0.27 35.29
C ILE A 21 18.44 1.25 34.17
N ASP A 22 19.72 1.42 33.88
CA ASP A 22 20.22 2.26 32.79
C ASP A 22 20.68 1.38 31.62
N GLY A 23 20.60 1.90 30.39
CA GLY A 23 21.01 1.18 29.18
C GLY A 23 19.90 0.36 28.47
N LEU A 24 18.69 0.29 29.03
CA LEU A 24 17.53 -0.25 28.31
C LEU A 24 17.10 0.74 27.19
N PRO A 25 16.82 0.25 25.97
CA PRO A 25 16.33 1.10 24.90
C PRO A 25 14.84 1.44 25.08
N GLU A 26 14.33 2.45 24.38
CA GLU A 26 12.89 2.75 24.35
C GLU A 26 12.08 1.62 23.64
N SER A 27 12.69 0.98 22.64
CA SER A 27 12.24 -0.25 21.97
C SER A 27 13.44 -1.11 21.58
N TYR A 28 13.30 -2.44 21.56
CA TYR A 28 14.40 -3.36 21.27
C TYR A 28 14.36 -3.91 19.84
N ASN A 29 15.50 -4.23 19.25
CA ASN A 29 15.58 -5.03 18.03
C ASN A 29 15.64 -6.53 18.39
N TYR A 30 15.09 -7.38 17.51
CA TYR A 30 15.05 -8.82 17.73
C TYR A 30 16.45 -9.41 17.95
N SER A 31 16.61 -10.18 19.03
CA SER A 31 17.87 -10.87 19.37
C SER A 31 19.09 -9.96 19.52
N GLU A 32 18.90 -8.64 19.67
CA GLU A 32 20.00 -7.71 19.96
C GLU A 32 20.36 -7.77 21.46
N THR A 33 21.66 -7.66 21.75
CA THR A 33 22.18 -7.64 23.13
C THR A 33 22.49 -6.20 23.54
N TYR A 34 21.95 -5.80 24.69
CA TYR A 34 22.14 -4.50 25.30
C TYR A 34 22.97 -4.63 26.57
N ASP A 35 23.93 -3.71 26.75
CA ASP A 35 24.60 -3.52 28.02
C ASP A 35 23.70 -2.69 28.94
N ILE A 36 23.39 -3.24 30.11
CA ILE A 36 22.53 -2.59 31.10
C ILE A 36 23.29 -2.44 32.41
N ILE A 37 23.00 -1.35 33.14
CA ILE A 37 23.56 -1.10 34.46
C ILE A 37 22.40 -1.06 35.44
N VAL A 38 22.43 -1.97 36.41
CA VAL A 38 21.48 -1.95 37.54
C VAL A 38 22.14 -1.26 38.71
N SER A 39 21.45 -0.33 39.37
CA SER A 39 22.01 0.38 40.51
C SER A 39 20.96 0.78 41.55
N PHE A 40 21.43 1.24 42.70
CA PHE A 40 20.57 1.91 43.67
C PHE A 40 21.23 3.16 44.25
N GLN A 41 20.40 4.07 44.75
CA GLN A 41 20.83 5.25 45.51
C GLN A 41 20.05 5.37 46.81
N GLY A 42 20.67 5.95 47.83
CA GLY A 42 20.07 6.18 49.14
C GLY A 42 20.08 4.95 50.06
N GLY A 43 19.19 4.95 51.06
CA GLY A 43 19.21 4.01 52.17
C GLY A 43 20.38 4.22 53.14
N PRO A 44 20.69 3.22 53.97
CA PRO A 44 21.68 3.34 55.04
C PRO A 44 23.14 3.09 54.61
N SER A 45 23.38 2.68 53.36
CA SER A 45 24.73 2.45 52.82
C SER A 45 25.58 3.73 52.82
N GLN A 46 26.85 3.60 53.18
CA GLN A 46 27.84 4.67 53.17
C GLN A 46 29.11 4.21 52.46
N GLU A 47 29.79 5.16 51.82
CA GLU A 47 31.09 4.92 51.19
C GLU A 47 32.10 4.41 52.23
N GLY A 48 32.69 3.24 51.98
CA GLY A 48 33.62 2.58 52.89
C GLY A 48 32.99 1.49 53.78
N ASN A 49 31.69 1.23 53.70
CA ASN A 49 31.10 0.02 54.27
C ASN A 49 31.69 -1.22 53.59
N VAL A 50 31.96 -2.28 54.38
CA VAL A 50 32.46 -3.58 53.86
C VAL A 50 31.48 -4.18 52.86
N ASN A 51 30.18 -4.06 53.12
CA ASN A 51 29.11 -4.36 52.19
C ASN A 51 28.23 -3.12 52.08
N GLN A 52 27.89 -2.72 50.86
CA GLN A 52 27.06 -1.56 50.53
C GLN A 52 25.65 -1.98 50.12
N GLY A 53 25.50 -3.10 49.41
CA GLY A 53 24.17 -3.54 48.99
C GLY A 53 24.19 -4.74 48.08
N GLY A 54 23.04 -4.95 47.45
CA GLY A 54 22.84 -6.06 46.53
C GLY A 54 21.68 -5.82 45.58
N PHE A 55 21.58 -6.68 44.58
CA PHE A 55 20.47 -6.65 43.65
C PHE A 55 20.01 -8.05 43.23
N HIS A 56 18.80 -8.07 42.68
CA HIS A 56 18.20 -9.21 42.02
C HIS A 56 17.29 -8.72 40.89
N LEU A 57 17.68 -8.98 39.64
CA LEU A 57 16.95 -8.60 38.43
C LEU A 57 16.29 -9.85 37.81
N TRP A 58 15.04 -9.69 37.38
CA TRP A 58 14.30 -10.68 36.60
C TRP A 58 13.70 -10.05 35.35
N ALA A 59 13.72 -10.77 34.22
CA ALA A 59 13.08 -10.37 32.96
C ALA A 59 12.04 -11.41 32.51
N SER A 60 10.88 -10.98 32.01
CA SER A 60 9.83 -11.90 31.56
C SER A 60 10.21 -12.66 30.28
N GLN A 61 11.05 -12.07 29.43
CA GLN A 61 11.50 -12.58 28.14
C GLN A 61 12.93 -12.10 27.83
N GLY A 62 13.58 -12.77 26.87
CA GLY A 62 14.99 -12.55 26.58
C GLY A 62 15.91 -13.22 27.61
N SER A 63 17.22 -13.10 27.41
CA SER A 63 18.23 -13.75 28.27
C SER A 63 19.18 -12.74 28.90
N LEU A 64 19.43 -12.88 30.20
CA LEU A 64 20.35 -12.07 30.97
C LEU A 64 21.75 -12.70 30.96
N GLY A 65 22.77 -11.84 31.00
CA GLY A 65 24.17 -12.22 31.06
C GLY A 65 24.92 -11.41 32.13
N VAL A 66 26.00 -11.98 32.64
CA VAL A 66 26.89 -11.36 33.62
C VAL A 66 28.23 -11.04 32.98
N ASN A 67 28.78 -9.86 33.27
CA ASN A 67 29.99 -9.37 32.62
C ASN A 67 31.25 -9.62 33.46
N ASP A 68 31.11 -9.82 34.77
CA ASP A 68 32.22 -10.06 35.70
C ASP A 68 31.78 -10.93 36.90
N ALA A 69 32.69 -11.11 37.87
CA ALA A 69 32.47 -11.95 39.04
C ALA A 69 31.58 -11.33 40.12
N THR A 70 31.16 -10.07 39.98
CA THR A 70 30.32 -9.33 40.96
C THR A 70 28.84 -9.71 40.88
N ALA A 71 28.45 -10.43 39.81
CA ALA A 71 27.10 -10.94 39.59
C ALA A 71 27.12 -12.41 39.13
N GLN A 72 26.00 -13.10 39.36
CA GLN A 72 25.77 -14.48 38.97
C GLN A 72 24.38 -14.68 38.37
N LEU A 73 24.29 -15.59 37.41
CA LEU A 73 23.03 -16.04 36.84
C LEU A 73 22.41 -17.14 37.70
N TYR A 74 21.15 -16.98 38.08
CA TYR A 74 20.35 -18.03 38.70
C TYR A 74 19.66 -18.89 37.64
N ASN A 75 19.21 -18.25 36.56
CA ASN A 75 18.72 -18.88 35.33
C ASN A 75 18.84 -17.88 34.17
N GLU A 76 18.36 -18.26 32.98
CA GLU A 76 18.42 -17.44 31.77
C GLU A 76 17.77 -16.05 31.93
N ASN A 77 16.80 -15.91 32.83
CA ASN A 77 15.99 -14.70 32.99
C ASN A 77 16.17 -14.03 34.36
N GLU A 78 17.11 -14.52 35.18
CA GLU A 78 17.25 -14.12 36.57
C GLU A 78 18.72 -14.04 36.96
N VAL A 79 19.13 -12.86 37.46
CA VAL A 79 20.51 -12.53 37.79
C VAL A 79 20.56 -11.75 39.09
N GLY A 80 21.60 -11.94 39.88
CA GLY A 80 21.80 -11.16 41.10
C GLY A 80 23.28 -11.04 41.46
N HIS A 81 23.56 -10.23 42.46
CA HIS A 81 24.92 -10.04 42.96
C HIS A 81 25.52 -11.30 43.59
N THR A 82 26.86 -11.34 43.64
CA THR A 82 27.66 -12.30 44.41
C THR A 82 28.25 -11.61 45.64
N GLU A 83 28.90 -12.37 46.52
CA GLU A 83 29.64 -11.79 47.65
C GLU A 83 30.72 -10.80 47.22
N ALA A 84 31.36 -11.03 46.08
CA ALA A 84 32.39 -10.14 45.52
C ALA A 84 31.80 -8.82 44.98
N GLY A 85 30.48 -8.76 44.77
CA GLY A 85 29.78 -7.55 44.36
C GLY A 85 29.00 -6.89 45.49
N ASN A 86 29.21 -7.25 46.75
CA ASN A 86 28.49 -6.65 47.88
C ASN A 86 28.99 -5.24 48.22
N ASP A 87 30.22 -4.88 47.86
CA ASP A 87 30.91 -3.63 48.22
C ASP A 87 30.66 -2.47 47.24
N GLN A 88 29.69 -2.62 46.35
CA GLN A 88 29.31 -1.64 45.32
C GLN A 88 27.79 -1.36 45.32
N VAL A 89 27.39 -0.33 44.57
CA VAL A 89 25.98 0.08 44.42
C VAL A 89 25.45 -0.03 43.00
N ALA A 90 26.29 -0.45 42.05
CA ALA A 90 25.95 -0.58 40.64
C ALA A 90 26.64 -1.79 40.02
N TRP A 91 25.97 -2.51 39.13
CA TRP A 91 26.48 -3.71 38.45
C TRP A 91 26.16 -3.65 36.96
N THR A 92 27.12 -4.05 36.13
CA THR A 92 26.97 -4.09 34.68
C THR A 92 26.61 -5.50 34.22
N LEU A 93 25.55 -5.60 33.44
CA LEU A 93 24.98 -6.85 32.95
C LEU A 93 24.72 -6.72 31.44
N THR A 94 24.38 -7.84 30.82
CA THR A 94 23.86 -7.87 29.45
C THR A 94 22.44 -8.40 29.45
N TRP A 95 21.62 -7.90 28.54
CA TRP A 95 20.31 -8.47 28.23
C TRP A 95 20.17 -8.65 26.72
N THR A 96 19.86 -9.86 26.29
CA THR A 96 19.57 -10.19 24.89
C THR A 96 18.08 -10.29 24.70
N ALA A 97 17.55 -9.48 23.78
CA ALA A 97 16.12 -9.36 23.55
C ALA A 97 15.51 -10.63 22.91
N PRO A 98 14.21 -10.91 23.09
CA PRO A 98 13.57 -12.07 22.48
C PRO A 98 13.54 -11.96 20.94
N ALA A 99 13.39 -13.11 20.28
CA ALA A 99 13.28 -13.20 18.81
C ALA A 99 11.85 -12.95 18.27
N THR A 100 10.89 -12.66 19.15
CA THR A 100 9.46 -12.54 18.82
C THR A 100 8.90 -11.25 19.38
N ASP A 101 7.92 -10.66 18.69
CA ASP A 101 7.27 -9.41 19.11
C ASP A 101 6.45 -9.62 20.39
N THR A 102 7.02 -9.22 21.52
CA THR A 102 6.39 -9.38 22.83
C THR A 102 6.84 -8.30 23.80
N ASN A 103 5.95 -7.90 24.70
CA ASN A 103 6.33 -6.97 25.76
C ASN A 103 7.22 -7.67 26.79
N VAL A 104 8.26 -6.98 27.24
CA VAL A 104 9.23 -7.51 28.20
C VAL A 104 9.14 -6.73 29.50
N ASP A 105 8.84 -7.43 30.58
CA ASP A 105 8.77 -6.86 31.93
C ASP A 105 10.07 -7.14 32.67
N PHE A 106 10.67 -6.10 33.23
CA PHE A 106 11.81 -6.18 34.13
C PHE A 106 11.36 -5.88 35.55
N ILE A 107 11.79 -6.71 36.50
CA ILE A 107 11.59 -6.52 37.93
C ILE A 107 12.95 -6.52 38.61
N LEU A 108 13.41 -5.33 39.01
CA LEU A 108 14.64 -5.14 39.76
C LEU A 108 14.32 -4.96 41.24
N HIS A 109 14.96 -5.77 42.08
CA HIS A 109 15.02 -5.55 43.52
C HIS A 109 16.43 -5.13 43.90
N VAL A 110 16.55 -4.15 44.79
CA VAL A 110 17.83 -3.67 45.33
C VAL A 110 17.74 -3.51 46.83
N ASN A 111 18.84 -3.72 47.53
CA ASN A 111 18.97 -3.46 48.96
C ASN A 111 20.21 -2.61 49.25
N SER A 112 20.07 -1.74 50.24
CA SER A 112 21.11 -0.85 50.78
C SER A 112 21.34 -1.27 52.23
N VAL A 113 22.57 -1.64 52.56
CA VAL A 113 22.93 -2.21 53.87
C VAL A 113 23.85 -1.29 54.66
N ASN A 114 23.72 -1.30 55.98
CA ASN A 114 24.41 -0.33 56.85
C ASN A 114 25.84 -0.75 57.26
N GLY A 115 26.34 -1.88 56.73
CA GLY A 115 27.69 -2.38 56.99
C GLY A 115 27.92 -3.03 58.36
N ASN A 116 26.86 -3.26 59.16
CA ASN A 116 26.97 -3.86 60.51
C ASN A 116 27.23 -5.37 60.52
N ALA A 117 27.17 -6.04 59.38
CA ALA A 117 27.40 -7.47 59.23
C ALA A 117 28.90 -7.77 59.06
N ASP A 118 29.67 -7.63 60.15
CA ASP A 118 31.12 -7.82 60.22
C ASP A 118 31.56 -9.25 60.60
N GLY A 119 30.70 -10.25 60.36
CA GLY A 119 30.97 -11.63 60.76
C GLY A 119 30.80 -11.92 62.26
N ALA A 120 30.38 -10.94 63.08
CA ALA A 120 30.13 -11.09 64.52
C ALA A 120 28.64 -11.10 64.92
N GLY A 121 27.73 -11.45 63.99
CA GLY A 121 26.30 -11.60 64.30
C GLY A 121 25.48 -10.30 64.29
N GLY A 122 26.03 -9.20 63.74
CA GLY A 122 25.24 -8.03 63.36
C GLY A 122 24.33 -8.38 62.19
N GLY A 123 23.10 -8.81 62.49
CA GLY A 123 22.11 -9.22 61.48
C GLY A 123 21.62 -8.06 60.61
N THR A 124 20.56 -8.31 59.84
CA THR A 124 19.98 -7.38 58.84
C THR A 124 19.19 -6.19 59.42
N SER A 125 19.46 -5.85 60.69
CA SER A 125 18.76 -4.78 61.40
C SER A 125 19.19 -3.41 60.87
N GLY A 126 18.22 -2.65 60.35
CA GLY A 126 18.43 -1.30 59.83
C GLY A 126 18.82 -1.25 58.35
N ASP A 127 18.89 -2.39 57.68
CA ASP A 127 18.96 -2.45 56.22
C ASP A 127 17.63 -2.02 55.59
N MET A 128 17.68 -1.64 54.32
CA MET A 128 16.50 -1.21 53.57
C MET A 128 16.55 -1.78 52.15
N TRP A 129 15.39 -1.99 51.53
CA TRP A 129 15.30 -2.45 50.16
C TRP A 129 14.15 -1.79 49.42
N ASN A 130 14.19 -1.79 48.10
CA ASN A 130 13.09 -1.34 47.25
C ASN A 130 13.06 -2.12 45.92
N LYS A 131 12.04 -1.86 45.10
CA LYS A 131 11.86 -2.48 43.78
C LYS A 131 11.54 -1.46 42.70
N LEU A 132 11.89 -1.80 41.46
CA LEU A 132 11.53 -1.11 40.24
C LEU A 132 10.93 -2.12 39.26
N THR A 133 9.89 -1.69 38.55
CA THR A 133 9.26 -2.47 37.47
C THR A 133 9.20 -1.62 36.21
N ILE A 134 9.75 -2.13 35.11
CA ILE A 134 9.77 -1.48 33.79
C ILE A 134 9.17 -2.45 32.78
N THR A 135 8.33 -1.95 31.86
CA THR A 135 7.82 -2.72 30.71
C THR A 135 8.36 -2.09 29.44
N LEU A 136 9.06 -2.88 28.62
CA LEU A 136 9.48 -2.51 27.27
C LEU A 136 8.46 -3.04 26.24
N GLY A 137 8.05 -2.18 25.32
CA GLY A 137 7.19 -2.56 24.20
C GLY A 137 7.96 -3.38 23.17
N GLY A 138 7.32 -4.42 22.63
CA GLY A 138 7.88 -5.19 21.51
C GLY A 138 8.02 -4.34 20.23
N PRO A 139 9.03 -4.63 19.38
CA PRO A 139 9.18 -3.97 18.09
C PRO A 139 8.06 -4.41 17.14
N VAL A 140 7.22 -3.46 16.72
CA VAL A 140 6.22 -3.72 15.68
C VAL A 140 6.93 -4.23 14.42
N GLU A 141 6.58 -5.43 13.98
CA GLU A 141 7.07 -5.98 12.70
C GLU A 141 6.66 -5.04 11.55
N VAL A 142 7.58 -4.20 11.08
CA VAL A 142 7.39 -3.37 9.89
C VAL A 142 7.60 -4.26 8.68
N LEU A 143 6.54 -4.91 8.21
CA LEU A 143 6.55 -5.59 6.92
C LEU A 143 6.84 -4.56 5.82
N GLU A 144 7.79 -4.86 4.93
CA GLU A 144 8.07 -4.00 3.78
C GLU A 144 6.80 -3.87 2.93
N ALA A 145 6.28 -2.64 2.83
CA ALA A 145 5.08 -2.37 2.05
C ALA A 145 5.34 -2.68 0.58
N ALA A 146 4.53 -3.55 -0.01
CA ALA A 146 4.64 -3.89 -1.42
C ALA A 146 4.38 -2.64 -2.27
N ASP A 147 5.25 -2.39 -3.27
CA ASP A 147 5.11 -1.25 -4.18
C ASP A 147 3.69 -1.27 -4.83
N PRO A 148 2.85 -0.27 -4.56
CA PRO A 148 1.51 -0.17 -5.11
C PRO A 148 1.47 -0.24 -6.65
N PHE A 149 2.49 0.25 -7.35
CA PHE A 149 2.57 0.15 -8.80
C PHE A 149 2.91 -1.25 -9.29
N VAL A 150 3.73 -1.99 -8.54
CA VAL A 150 3.95 -3.41 -8.80
C VAL A 150 2.64 -4.17 -8.59
N VAL A 151 1.91 -3.87 -7.50
CA VAL A 151 0.59 -4.46 -7.25
C VAL A 151 -0.38 -4.15 -8.40
N LEU A 152 -0.49 -2.88 -8.82
CA LEU A 152 -1.34 -2.48 -9.94
C LEU A 152 -0.93 -3.17 -11.24
N GLY A 153 0.36 -3.17 -11.59
CA GLY A 153 0.89 -3.81 -12.79
C GLY A 153 0.61 -5.31 -12.81
N VAL A 154 0.84 -6.00 -11.68
CA VAL A 154 0.53 -7.42 -11.52
C VAL A 154 -0.97 -7.66 -11.69
N LEU A 155 -1.84 -6.84 -11.08
CA LEU A 155 -3.29 -6.99 -11.21
C LEU A 155 -3.79 -6.74 -12.63
N ILE A 156 -3.18 -5.81 -13.36
CA ILE A 156 -3.44 -5.59 -14.80
C ILE A 156 -3.05 -6.85 -15.59
N ILE A 157 -1.86 -7.40 -15.35
CA ILE A 157 -1.37 -8.60 -16.04
C ILE A 157 -2.25 -9.81 -15.71
N VAL A 158 -2.62 -10.00 -14.44
CA VAL A 158 -3.52 -11.07 -14.00
C VAL A 158 -4.88 -10.92 -14.67
N SER A 159 -5.45 -9.71 -14.68
CA SER A 159 -6.74 -9.45 -15.33
C SER A 159 -6.69 -9.73 -16.84
N ALA A 160 -5.61 -9.31 -17.52
CA ALA A 160 -5.40 -9.59 -18.93
C ALA A 160 -5.20 -11.10 -19.20
N THR A 161 -4.48 -11.80 -18.32
CA THR A 161 -4.23 -13.24 -18.42
C THR A 161 -5.51 -14.04 -18.18
N LEU A 162 -6.30 -13.68 -17.18
CA LEU A 162 -7.60 -14.30 -16.90
C LEU A 162 -8.57 -14.06 -18.05
N LEU A 163 -8.60 -12.86 -18.62
CA LEU A 163 -9.40 -12.56 -19.79
C LEU A 163 -8.96 -13.42 -20.99
N ALA A 164 -7.66 -13.47 -21.28
CA ALA A 164 -7.11 -14.28 -22.37
C ALA A 164 -7.42 -15.78 -22.17
N PHE A 165 -7.19 -16.31 -20.97
CA PHE A 165 -7.50 -17.70 -20.64
C PHE A 165 -8.98 -18.00 -20.81
N THR A 166 -9.86 -17.09 -20.35
CA THR A 166 -11.31 -17.25 -20.51
C THR A 166 -11.70 -17.27 -21.98
N LEU A 167 -11.14 -16.38 -22.80
CA LEU A 167 -11.41 -16.33 -24.24
C LEU A 167 -10.93 -17.61 -24.95
N VAL A 168 -9.69 -18.04 -24.67
CA VAL A 168 -9.12 -19.27 -25.22
C VAL A 168 -9.92 -20.49 -24.78
N PHE A 169 -10.27 -20.59 -23.50
CA PHE A 169 -11.06 -21.68 -22.96
C PHE A 169 -12.45 -21.75 -23.60
N VAL A 170 -13.15 -20.62 -23.73
CA VAL A 170 -14.46 -20.55 -24.39
C VAL A 170 -14.36 -20.95 -25.86
N PHE A 171 -13.33 -20.47 -26.56
CA PHE A 171 -13.08 -20.82 -27.95
C PHE A 171 -12.82 -22.32 -28.13
N TYR A 172 -11.89 -22.88 -27.36
CA TYR A 172 -11.60 -24.31 -27.33
C TYR A 172 -12.83 -25.16 -26.98
N ARG A 173 -13.67 -24.72 -26.02
CA ARG A 173 -14.93 -25.40 -25.66
C ARG A 173 -15.97 -25.36 -26.76
N LYS A 174 -16.01 -24.29 -27.56
CA LYS A 174 -17.01 -24.05 -28.59
C LYS A 174 -16.69 -24.80 -29.88
N ASP A 175 -15.42 -24.79 -30.27
CA ASP A 175 -14.94 -25.43 -31.50
C ASP A 175 -13.47 -25.86 -31.35
N PRO A 176 -13.21 -27.02 -30.73
CA PRO A 176 -11.85 -27.50 -30.49
C PRO A 176 -11.13 -27.88 -31.79
N GLU A 177 -11.86 -28.23 -32.85
CA GLU A 177 -11.30 -28.58 -34.16
C GLU A 177 -10.81 -27.33 -34.91
N ALA A 178 -11.42 -26.17 -34.66
CA ALA A 178 -10.97 -24.88 -35.19
C ALA A 178 -9.86 -24.21 -34.36
N PHE A 179 -9.39 -24.82 -33.26
CA PHE A 179 -8.27 -24.30 -32.47
C PHE A 179 -6.91 -24.77 -32.99
N ASP A 180 -6.66 -24.53 -34.27
CA ASP A 180 -5.34 -24.58 -34.88
C ASP A 180 -4.90 -23.18 -35.33
N TRP A 181 -3.61 -23.04 -35.68
CA TRP A 181 -3.09 -21.75 -36.11
C TRP A 181 -3.69 -21.28 -37.45
N ASP A 182 -4.08 -22.21 -38.32
CA ASP A 182 -4.61 -21.95 -39.66
C ASP A 182 -6.01 -21.33 -39.61
N ASN A 183 -6.79 -21.61 -38.57
CA ASN A 183 -8.09 -21.02 -38.31
C ASN A 183 -8.01 -19.80 -37.37
N PHE A 184 -7.10 -19.83 -36.38
CA PHE A 184 -6.94 -18.75 -35.42
C PHE A 184 -6.34 -17.48 -36.04
N ALA A 185 -5.31 -17.60 -36.88
CA ALA A 185 -4.66 -16.43 -37.46
C ALA A 185 -5.59 -15.61 -38.38
N PRO A 186 -6.37 -16.21 -39.29
CA PRO A 186 -7.38 -15.48 -40.07
C PRO A 186 -8.48 -14.86 -39.19
N TRP A 187 -8.95 -15.57 -38.16
CA TRP A 187 -9.93 -15.03 -37.22
C TRP A 187 -9.39 -13.79 -36.49
N LEU A 188 -8.15 -13.85 -36.00
CA LEU A 188 -7.51 -12.71 -35.33
C LEU A 188 -7.34 -11.54 -36.30
N ALA A 189 -6.85 -11.80 -37.52
CA ALA A 189 -6.70 -10.79 -38.56
C ALA A 189 -8.03 -10.12 -38.91
N ASP A 190 -9.12 -10.89 -38.99
CA ASP A 190 -10.47 -10.40 -39.23
C ASP A 190 -10.95 -9.44 -38.14
N TRP A 191 -10.65 -9.67 -36.86
CA TRP A 191 -10.93 -8.69 -35.79
C TRP A 191 -9.99 -7.47 -35.83
N LEU A 192 -8.69 -7.68 -36.06
CA LEU A 192 -7.69 -6.61 -36.04
C LEU A 192 -7.88 -5.61 -37.19
N THR A 193 -8.35 -6.10 -38.34
CA THR A 193 -8.47 -5.32 -39.58
C THR A 193 -9.92 -5.03 -39.98
N SER A 194 -10.89 -5.41 -39.14
CA SER A 194 -12.32 -5.19 -39.40
C SER A 194 -12.65 -3.71 -39.59
N THR A 195 -13.59 -3.44 -40.50
CA THR A 195 -14.28 -2.15 -40.58
C THR A 195 -15.75 -2.22 -40.18
N ASP A 196 -16.29 -3.42 -39.94
CA ASP A 196 -17.68 -3.63 -39.54
C ASP A 196 -17.98 -2.93 -38.20
N HIS A 197 -18.93 -2.00 -38.21
CA HIS A 197 -19.36 -1.26 -37.01
C HIS A 197 -19.75 -2.13 -35.82
N LYS A 198 -20.25 -3.37 -36.04
CA LYS A 198 -20.60 -4.29 -34.96
C LYS A 198 -19.34 -4.85 -34.30
N LYS A 199 -18.37 -5.29 -35.10
CA LYS A 199 -17.09 -5.79 -34.58
C LYS A 199 -16.33 -4.68 -33.86
N ILE A 200 -16.24 -3.50 -34.48
CA ILE A 200 -15.62 -2.33 -33.85
C ILE A 200 -16.35 -1.96 -32.55
N GLY A 201 -17.68 -1.93 -32.56
CA GLY A 201 -18.49 -1.67 -31.37
C GLY A 201 -18.25 -2.69 -30.25
N THR A 202 -18.06 -3.98 -30.59
CA THR A 202 -17.68 -5.02 -29.62
C THR A 202 -16.28 -4.78 -29.06
N LEU A 203 -15.31 -4.40 -29.89
CA LEU A 203 -13.96 -4.08 -29.43
C LEU A 203 -13.95 -2.92 -28.42
N TYR A 204 -14.70 -1.84 -28.71
CA TYR A 204 -14.94 -0.74 -27.78
C TYR A 204 -15.51 -1.21 -26.45
N PHE A 205 -16.50 -2.11 -26.49
CA PHE A 205 -17.17 -2.60 -25.29
C PHE A 205 -16.25 -3.46 -24.42
N VAL A 206 -15.51 -4.38 -25.04
CA VAL A 206 -14.54 -5.24 -24.35
C VAL A 206 -13.41 -4.41 -23.74
N ALA A 207 -12.87 -3.45 -24.49
CA ALA A 207 -11.85 -2.53 -23.97
C ALA A 207 -12.37 -1.70 -22.79
N GLY A 208 -13.58 -1.14 -22.90
CA GLY A 208 -14.20 -0.37 -21.83
C GLY A 208 -14.47 -1.19 -20.56
N LEU A 209 -14.92 -2.44 -20.70
CA LEU A 209 -15.10 -3.35 -19.56
C LEU A 209 -13.77 -3.74 -18.90
N PHE A 210 -12.71 -3.94 -19.70
CA PHE A 210 -11.38 -4.19 -19.15
C PHE A 210 -10.91 -3.02 -18.30
N PHE A 211 -10.98 -1.78 -18.82
CA PHE A 211 -10.58 -0.59 -18.07
C PHE A 211 -11.54 -0.24 -16.92
N LEU A 212 -12.79 -0.67 -16.97
CA LEU A 212 -13.71 -0.58 -15.82
C LEU A 212 -13.16 -1.41 -14.64
N GLY A 213 -12.65 -2.62 -14.92
CA GLY A 213 -11.99 -3.46 -13.92
C GLY A 213 -10.72 -2.81 -13.35
N VAL A 214 -9.84 -2.33 -14.23
CA VAL A 214 -8.60 -1.62 -13.83
C VAL A 214 -8.92 -0.38 -13.00
N GLY A 215 -9.89 0.43 -13.44
CA GLY A 215 -10.39 1.60 -12.72
C GLY A 215 -10.97 1.25 -11.35
N GLY A 216 -11.74 0.17 -11.25
CA GLY A 216 -12.29 -0.34 -10.00
C GLY A 216 -11.21 -0.81 -9.02
N ILE A 217 -10.15 -1.46 -9.50
CA ILE A 217 -9.00 -1.85 -8.68
C ILE A 217 -8.31 -0.63 -8.09
N MET A 218 -8.03 0.40 -8.90
CA MET A 218 -7.45 1.66 -8.41
C MET A 218 -8.36 2.33 -7.37
N ALA A 219 -9.69 2.28 -7.56
CA ALA A 219 -10.64 2.78 -6.57
C ALA A 219 -10.53 2.03 -5.22
N MET A 220 -10.38 0.71 -5.26
CA MET A 220 -10.21 -0.09 -4.05
C MET A 220 -8.91 0.24 -3.32
N ILE A 221 -7.79 0.42 -4.04
CA ILE A 221 -6.51 0.84 -3.48
C ILE A 221 -6.64 2.19 -2.75
N ILE A 222 -7.29 3.18 -3.38
CA ILE A 222 -7.61 4.48 -2.75
C ILE A 222 -8.45 4.29 -1.48
N ARG A 223 -9.46 3.41 -1.51
CA ARG A 223 -10.34 3.16 -0.36
C ARG A 223 -9.65 2.42 0.78
N ILE A 224 -8.67 1.56 0.49
CA ILE A 224 -7.83 0.93 1.52
C ILE A 224 -7.03 2.01 2.24
N GLN A 225 -6.37 2.92 1.50
CA GLN A 225 -5.64 4.04 2.11
C GLN A 225 -6.55 4.89 3.01
N LEU A 226 -7.78 5.17 2.59
CA LEU A 226 -8.72 6.00 3.35
C LEU A 226 -9.57 5.23 4.38
N SER A 227 -9.25 3.97 4.67
CA SER A 227 -10.07 3.13 5.56
C SER A 227 -10.03 3.57 7.03
N VAL A 228 -8.89 4.13 7.47
CA VAL A 228 -8.70 4.70 8.81
C VAL A 228 -7.87 5.99 8.73
N PRO A 229 -8.05 6.95 9.67
CA PRO A 229 -7.21 8.14 9.74
C PRO A 229 -5.74 7.79 9.99
N GLY A 230 -4.82 8.47 9.30
CA GLY A 230 -3.37 8.29 9.52
C GLY A 230 -2.79 7.00 8.94
N ASN A 231 -3.52 6.29 8.09
CA ASN A 231 -3.02 5.10 7.40
C ASN A 231 -1.81 5.42 6.51
N ASP A 232 -0.90 4.47 6.36
CA ASP A 232 0.37 4.58 5.64
C ASP A 232 0.49 3.61 4.44
N PHE A 233 -0.63 3.00 4.03
CA PHE A 233 -0.69 2.06 2.89
C PHE A 233 -0.23 2.67 1.56
N LEU A 234 -0.47 3.96 1.31
CA LEU A 234 0.06 4.72 0.18
C LEU A 234 0.82 5.94 0.68
N THR A 235 1.91 6.28 0.00
CA THR A 235 2.52 7.61 0.14
C THR A 235 1.61 8.69 -0.45
N GLN A 236 1.87 9.96 -0.10
CA GLN A 236 1.10 11.09 -0.64
C GLN A 236 1.19 11.18 -2.17
N GLU A 237 2.38 10.93 -2.74
CA GLU A 237 2.61 10.92 -4.18
C GLU A 237 1.79 9.80 -4.85
N GLN A 238 1.88 8.57 -4.32
CA GLN A 238 1.14 7.43 -4.83
C GLN A 238 -0.36 7.66 -4.79
N TYR A 239 -0.89 8.21 -3.69
CA TYR A 239 -2.31 8.55 -3.60
C TYR A 239 -2.76 9.49 -4.73
N ASN A 240 -1.98 10.55 -4.99
CA ASN A 240 -2.27 11.49 -6.08
C ASN A 240 -2.19 10.81 -7.45
N GLN A 241 -1.25 9.90 -7.65
CA GLN A 241 -1.09 9.13 -8.87
C GLN A 241 -2.29 8.21 -9.14
N PHE A 242 -2.69 7.42 -8.14
CA PHE A 242 -3.87 6.56 -8.23
C PHE A 242 -5.14 7.36 -8.43
N PHE A 243 -5.31 8.50 -7.75
CA PHE A 243 -6.47 9.36 -7.91
C PHE A 243 -6.59 9.91 -9.34
N THR A 244 -5.48 10.41 -9.88
CA THR A 244 -5.38 10.93 -11.25
C THR A 244 -5.71 9.86 -12.27
N LEU A 245 -5.04 8.72 -12.19
CA LEU A 245 -5.20 7.61 -13.13
C LEU A 245 -6.57 6.96 -13.02
N HIS A 246 -7.14 6.82 -11.81
CA HIS A 246 -8.49 6.32 -11.60
C HIS A 246 -9.53 7.18 -12.34
N GLY A 247 -9.54 8.49 -12.10
CA GLY A 247 -10.49 9.40 -12.74
C GLY A 247 -10.36 9.39 -14.27
N THR A 248 -9.12 9.47 -14.76
CA THR A 248 -8.82 9.37 -16.20
C THR A 248 -9.32 8.06 -16.80
N THR A 249 -9.03 6.93 -16.16
CA THR A 249 -9.36 5.60 -16.68
C THR A 249 -10.87 5.38 -16.71
N MET A 250 -11.56 5.74 -15.62
CA MET A 250 -13.01 5.54 -15.52
C MET A 250 -13.79 6.35 -16.56
N ILE A 251 -13.40 7.59 -16.81
CA ILE A 251 -14.11 8.45 -17.77
C ILE A 251 -13.70 8.14 -19.20
N PHE A 252 -12.41 8.21 -19.51
CA PHE A 252 -11.95 8.22 -20.90
C PHE A 252 -11.61 6.83 -21.46
N LEU A 253 -11.29 5.86 -20.61
CA LEU A 253 -10.94 4.50 -21.05
C LEU A 253 -12.02 3.46 -20.74
N ALA A 254 -12.94 3.73 -19.81
CA ALA A 254 -14.06 2.85 -19.50
C ALA A 254 -15.40 3.41 -20.02
N ALA A 255 -15.88 4.51 -19.46
CA ALA A 255 -17.23 5.03 -19.75
C ALA A 255 -17.39 5.47 -21.21
N MET A 256 -16.52 6.35 -21.72
CA MET A 256 -16.60 6.82 -23.11
C MET A 256 -16.50 5.67 -24.13
N PRO A 257 -15.56 4.72 -24.01
CA PRO A 257 -15.48 3.59 -24.93
C PRO A 257 -16.72 2.71 -24.90
N MET A 258 -17.31 2.43 -23.73
CA MET A 258 -18.56 1.67 -23.66
C MET A 258 -19.73 2.39 -24.34
N ILE A 259 -19.85 3.72 -24.19
CA ILE A 259 -20.85 4.54 -24.89
C ILE A 259 -20.64 4.47 -26.40
N ASN A 260 -19.39 4.63 -26.86
CA ASN A 260 -19.04 4.53 -28.28
C ASN A 260 -19.27 3.12 -28.84
N GLY A 261 -19.08 2.08 -28.03
CA GLY A 261 -19.37 0.69 -28.39
C GLY A 261 -20.85 0.48 -28.64
N PHE A 262 -21.71 0.97 -27.73
CA PHE A 262 -23.16 0.96 -27.93
C PHE A 262 -23.59 1.76 -29.16
N ALA A 263 -23.04 2.96 -29.36
CA ALA A 263 -23.37 3.80 -30.51
C ALA A 263 -22.96 3.14 -31.83
N ASN A 264 -21.78 2.51 -31.87
CA ASN A 264 -21.31 1.74 -33.02
C ASN A 264 -22.27 0.62 -33.41
N TRP A 265 -22.75 -0.15 -32.44
CA TRP A 265 -23.73 -1.20 -32.69
C TRP A 265 -25.07 -0.65 -33.18
N MET A 266 -25.57 0.38 -32.49
CA MET A 266 -26.99 0.71 -32.54
C MET A 266 -27.32 1.76 -33.61
N ILE A 267 -26.42 2.72 -33.88
CA ILE A 267 -26.72 3.83 -34.80
C ILE A 267 -27.00 3.34 -36.22
N PRO A 268 -26.12 2.57 -36.90
CA PRO A 268 -26.41 2.13 -38.27
C PRO A 268 -27.72 1.33 -38.35
N LEU A 269 -27.95 0.43 -37.38
CA LEU A 269 -29.16 -0.39 -37.32
C LEU A 269 -30.43 0.47 -37.13
N GLN A 270 -30.41 1.46 -36.24
CA GLN A 270 -31.55 2.35 -36.00
C GLN A 270 -31.86 3.27 -37.17
N LEU A 271 -30.84 3.65 -37.95
CA LEU A 271 -31.01 4.50 -39.13
C LEU A 271 -31.34 3.70 -40.39
N GLY A 272 -31.26 2.37 -40.34
CA GLY A 272 -31.40 1.49 -41.51
C GLY A 272 -30.21 1.57 -42.48
N ALA A 273 -29.04 1.94 -41.98
CA ALA A 273 -27.79 1.96 -42.72
C ALA A 273 -27.06 0.62 -42.63
N ALA A 274 -26.34 0.24 -43.69
CA ALA A 274 -25.54 -0.98 -43.72
C ALA A 274 -24.29 -0.91 -42.82
N ASP A 275 -23.71 0.29 -42.70
CA ASP A 275 -22.53 0.59 -41.90
C ASP A 275 -22.48 2.11 -41.62
N LEU A 276 -21.43 2.58 -40.95
CA LEU A 276 -21.11 4.01 -40.81
C LEU A 276 -20.56 4.60 -42.13
N ALA A 277 -20.62 5.93 -42.25
CA ALA A 277 -20.19 6.66 -43.45
C ALA A 277 -18.70 6.52 -43.75
N LEU A 278 -17.86 6.38 -42.71
CA LEU A 278 -16.41 6.30 -42.80
C LEU A 278 -15.89 5.07 -42.03
N PRO A 279 -16.09 3.83 -42.53
CA PRO A 279 -15.78 2.60 -41.79
C PRO A 279 -14.32 2.45 -41.38
N ARG A 280 -13.38 2.90 -42.22
CA ARG A 280 -11.94 2.87 -41.90
C ARG A 280 -11.55 3.88 -40.82
N ILE A 281 -12.19 5.05 -40.82
CA ILE A 281 -12.00 6.05 -39.76
C ILE A 281 -12.57 5.52 -38.45
N ASN A 282 -13.67 4.77 -38.49
CA ASN A 282 -14.20 4.10 -37.32
C ASN A 282 -13.18 3.15 -36.68
N ALA A 283 -12.59 2.27 -37.49
CA ALA A 283 -11.55 1.34 -37.03
C ALA A 283 -10.32 2.07 -36.48
N MET A 284 -9.85 3.11 -37.17
CA MET A 284 -8.75 3.96 -36.70
C MET A 284 -9.08 4.63 -35.35
N SER A 285 -10.29 5.15 -35.19
CA SER A 285 -10.73 5.78 -33.94
C SER A 285 -10.66 4.80 -32.77
N PHE A 286 -11.06 3.55 -32.99
CA PHE A 286 -10.89 2.50 -31.98
C PHE A 286 -9.41 2.30 -31.64
N TRP A 287 -8.56 2.09 -32.65
CA TRP A 287 -7.15 1.75 -32.44
C TRP A 287 -6.33 2.84 -31.75
N LEU A 288 -6.73 4.10 -31.84
CA LEU A 288 -6.09 5.19 -31.08
C LEU A 288 -6.23 5.02 -29.55
N GLN A 289 -7.29 4.37 -29.05
CA GLN A 289 -7.49 4.19 -27.61
C GLN A 289 -6.50 3.27 -26.92
N PRO A 290 -6.21 2.04 -27.39
CA PRO A 290 -5.22 1.20 -26.74
C PRO A 290 -3.82 1.84 -26.76
N PHE A 291 -3.44 2.55 -27.84
CA PHE A 291 -2.18 3.31 -27.85
C PHE A 291 -2.19 4.48 -26.87
N ALA A 292 -3.32 5.19 -26.75
CA ALA A 292 -3.47 6.26 -25.76
C ALA A 292 -3.41 5.72 -24.32
N ALA A 293 -3.99 4.56 -24.06
CA ALA A 293 -3.91 3.91 -22.75
C ALA A 293 -2.47 3.53 -22.40
N LEU A 294 -1.69 3.02 -23.36
CA LEU A 294 -0.27 2.75 -23.15
C LEU A 294 0.48 4.03 -22.73
N LEU A 295 0.23 5.15 -23.40
CA LEU A 295 0.83 6.44 -23.04
C LEU A 295 0.43 6.88 -21.62
N ILE A 296 -0.87 6.80 -21.30
CA ILE A 296 -1.41 7.16 -19.97
C ILE A 296 -0.76 6.35 -18.85
N PHE A 297 -0.57 5.05 -19.06
CA PHE A 297 0.00 4.15 -18.06
C PHE A 297 1.53 4.04 -18.12
N THR A 298 2.22 4.71 -19.05
CA THR A 298 3.69 4.62 -19.15
C THR A 298 4.40 5.07 -17.87
N GLY A 299 3.86 6.10 -17.20
CA GLY A 299 4.38 6.56 -15.90
C GLY A 299 4.29 5.50 -14.80
N VAL A 300 3.25 4.65 -14.82
CA VAL A 300 3.08 3.55 -13.85
C VAL A 300 4.22 2.54 -13.94
N PHE A 301 4.59 2.14 -15.17
CA PHE A 301 5.67 1.15 -15.38
C PHE A 301 7.06 1.66 -14.99
N SER A 302 7.20 2.96 -14.78
CA SER A 302 8.46 3.62 -14.44
C SER A 302 8.41 4.25 -13.03
N GLY A 303 7.40 3.94 -12.22
CA GLY A 303 7.25 4.41 -10.84
C GLY A 303 6.83 5.88 -10.68
N HIS A 304 6.55 6.58 -11.77
CA HIS A 304 6.18 7.99 -11.78
C HIS A 304 4.89 8.19 -12.59
N GLY A 305 3.78 7.69 -12.06
CA GLY A 305 2.45 7.93 -12.63
C GLY A 305 2.11 9.42 -12.63
N ALA A 306 1.19 9.85 -13.50
CA ALA A 306 0.71 11.24 -13.47
C ALA A 306 -0.04 11.51 -12.16
N ASP A 307 0.26 12.62 -11.50
CA ASP A 307 -0.17 12.95 -10.13
C ASP A 307 -0.94 14.28 -10.02
N THR A 308 -1.38 14.83 -11.15
CA THR A 308 -1.91 16.20 -11.26
C THR A 308 -3.42 16.33 -11.04
N GLY A 309 -4.08 15.26 -10.62
CA GLY A 309 -5.52 15.10 -10.68
C GLY A 309 -6.01 14.91 -12.12
N TRP A 310 -7.13 14.20 -12.30
CA TRP A 310 -7.69 13.94 -13.62
C TRP A 310 -8.15 15.22 -14.36
N THR A 311 -8.34 16.32 -13.63
CA THR A 311 -8.65 17.65 -14.17
C THR A 311 -7.44 18.34 -14.79
N GLY A 312 -6.21 18.00 -14.37
CA GLY A 312 -4.97 18.55 -14.93
C GLY A 312 -4.89 20.07 -14.89
N TYR A 313 -5.05 20.69 -13.71
CA TYR A 313 -4.98 22.15 -13.60
C TYR A 313 -3.65 22.69 -14.14
N ALA A 314 -3.73 23.53 -15.18
CA ALA A 314 -2.57 23.99 -15.93
C ALA A 314 -1.44 24.57 -15.06
N PRO A 315 -1.70 25.45 -14.06
CA PRO A 315 -0.62 25.97 -13.21
C PRO A 315 0.15 24.87 -12.49
N TYR A 316 -0.52 23.80 -12.03
CA TYR A 316 0.12 22.70 -11.32
C TYR A 316 0.88 21.77 -12.28
N VAL A 317 0.26 21.41 -13.41
CA VAL A 317 0.84 20.52 -14.43
C VAL A 317 2.16 21.08 -14.99
N VAL A 318 2.24 22.40 -15.19
CA VAL A 318 3.42 23.02 -15.83
C VAL A 318 4.51 23.45 -14.85
N SER A 319 4.23 23.53 -13.55
CA SER A 319 5.23 23.94 -12.55
C SER A 319 5.63 22.77 -11.64
N GLU A 320 4.71 22.28 -10.80
CA GLU A 320 4.99 21.32 -9.73
C GLU A 320 4.89 19.86 -10.22
N GLY A 321 3.92 19.55 -11.08
CA GLY A 321 3.66 18.21 -11.62
C GLY A 321 4.38 17.91 -12.94
N ALA A 322 5.36 18.74 -13.31
CA ALA A 322 6.06 18.64 -14.58
C ALA A 322 7.09 17.50 -14.56
N HIS A 323 6.67 16.30 -14.94
CA HIS A 323 7.55 15.16 -15.15
C HIS A 323 7.08 14.31 -16.35
N TYR A 324 7.87 13.30 -16.70
CA TYR A 324 7.62 12.49 -17.90
C TYR A 324 6.30 11.69 -17.82
N GLY A 325 5.86 11.29 -16.62
CA GLY A 325 4.59 10.59 -16.41
C GLY A 325 3.40 11.46 -16.75
N THR A 326 3.36 12.68 -16.21
CA THR A 326 2.36 13.70 -16.56
C THR A 326 2.42 14.08 -18.03
N THR A 327 3.61 14.16 -18.63
CA THR A 327 3.78 14.43 -20.07
C THR A 327 3.17 13.32 -20.93
N MET A 328 3.44 12.05 -20.61
CA MET A 328 2.89 10.91 -21.35
C MET A 328 1.38 10.76 -21.12
N TRP A 329 0.89 11.06 -19.91
CA TRP A 329 -0.53 11.16 -19.62
C TRP A 329 -1.23 12.19 -20.49
N ALA A 330 -0.70 13.42 -20.58
CA ALA A 330 -1.26 14.46 -21.45
C ALA A 330 -1.23 14.07 -22.93
N ALA A 331 -0.13 13.46 -23.40
CA ALA A 331 -0.04 12.94 -24.77
C ALA A 331 -1.12 11.87 -25.06
N GLY A 332 -1.36 10.97 -24.11
CA GLY A 332 -2.43 9.98 -24.19
C GLY A 332 -3.83 10.63 -24.21
N GLN A 333 -4.09 11.65 -23.39
CA GLN A 333 -5.36 12.39 -23.43
C GLN A 333 -5.62 13.02 -24.81
N ILE A 334 -4.62 13.67 -25.41
CA ILE A 334 -4.73 14.27 -26.75
C ILE A 334 -5.05 13.19 -27.79
N MET A 335 -4.47 12.00 -27.66
CA MET A 335 -4.78 10.87 -28.54
C MET A 335 -6.22 10.36 -28.36
N LEU A 336 -6.77 10.37 -27.13
CA LEU A 336 -8.19 10.08 -26.87
C LEU A 336 -9.12 11.16 -27.44
N VAL A 337 -8.71 12.42 -27.45
CA VAL A 337 -9.44 13.49 -28.15
C VAL A 337 -9.47 13.23 -29.65
N ALA A 338 -8.33 12.88 -30.25
CA ALA A 338 -8.28 12.54 -31.68
C ALA A 338 -9.22 11.37 -32.00
N SER A 339 -9.19 10.30 -31.20
CA SER A 339 -10.13 9.17 -31.28
C SER A 339 -11.59 9.65 -31.26
N SER A 340 -11.97 10.41 -30.24
CA SER A 340 -13.36 10.86 -30.05
C SER A 340 -13.83 11.80 -31.15
N THR A 341 -12.94 12.66 -31.64
CA THR A 341 -13.20 13.57 -32.76
C THR A 341 -13.53 12.79 -34.02
N LEU A 342 -12.71 11.80 -34.38
CA LEU A 342 -12.90 10.97 -35.56
C LEU A 342 -14.19 10.14 -35.48
N THR A 343 -14.48 9.55 -34.32
CA THR A 343 -15.75 8.87 -34.05
C THR A 343 -16.94 9.82 -34.23
N GLY A 344 -16.85 11.03 -33.70
CA GLY A 344 -17.93 12.02 -33.79
C GLY A 344 -18.18 12.49 -35.22
N ILE A 345 -17.13 12.76 -36.01
CA ILE A 345 -17.27 13.11 -37.43
C ILE A 345 -18.05 12.00 -38.15
N ASN A 346 -17.69 10.74 -37.88
CA ASN A 346 -18.28 9.58 -38.53
C ASN A 346 -19.77 9.39 -38.17
N PHE A 347 -20.14 9.54 -36.89
CA PHE A 347 -21.55 9.47 -36.48
C PHE A 347 -22.39 10.60 -37.09
N LEU A 348 -21.89 11.84 -37.05
CA LEU A 348 -22.59 12.99 -37.60
C LEU A 348 -22.81 12.85 -39.12
N THR A 349 -21.77 12.42 -39.86
CA THR A 349 -21.90 12.17 -41.30
C THR A 349 -22.87 11.04 -41.60
N THR A 350 -22.80 9.92 -40.86
CA THR A 350 -23.75 8.81 -41.02
C THR A 350 -25.20 9.26 -40.82
N MET A 351 -25.47 10.00 -39.74
CA MET A 351 -26.81 10.52 -39.45
C MET A 351 -27.30 11.50 -40.52
N ALA A 352 -26.40 12.31 -41.08
CA ALA A 352 -26.76 13.27 -42.11
C ALA A 352 -27.15 12.60 -43.44
N VAL A 353 -26.38 11.61 -43.90
CA VAL A 353 -26.44 11.14 -45.30
C VAL A 353 -26.88 9.69 -45.51
N MET A 354 -26.94 8.84 -44.46
CA MET A 354 -27.17 7.39 -44.62
C MET A 354 -28.48 6.88 -44.01
N ARG A 355 -29.38 7.77 -43.61
CA ARG A 355 -30.71 7.37 -43.11
C ARG A 355 -31.54 6.66 -44.18
N ALA A 356 -32.36 5.71 -43.74
CA ALA A 356 -33.27 5.00 -44.61
C ALA A 356 -34.20 5.97 -45.38
N PRO A 357 -34.58 5.64 -46.63
CA PRO A 357 -35.50 6.46 -47.40
C PRO A 357 -36.81 6.72 -46.65
N GLY A 358 -37.23 7.99 -46.58
CA GLY A 358 -38.43 8.40 -45.86
C GLY A 358 -38.24 8.70 -44.37
N MET A 359 -37.04 8.51 -43.81
CA MET A 359 -36.72 8.89 -42.43
C MET A 359 -36.25 10.35 -42.34
N GLY A 360 -37.14 11.25 -41.91
CA GLY A 360 -36.82 12.61 -41.53
C GLY A 360 -36.07 12.71 -40.20
N TRP A 361 -35.59 13.91 -39.86
CA TRP A 361 -34.81 14.15 -38.62
C TRP A 361 -35.60 13.80 -37.36
N MET A 362 -36.83 14.31 -37.22
CA MET A 362 -37.68 14.07 -36.04
C MET A 362 -38.28 12.65 -35.98
N GLN A 363 -37.95 11.79 -36.95
CA GLN A 363 -38.37 10.39 -36.98
C GLN A 363 -37.25 9.43 -36.55
N MET A 364 -36.03 9.92 -36.34
CA MET A 364 -34.96 9.09 -35.77
C MET A 364 -35.30 8.69 -34.32
N PRO A 365 -34.91 7.48 -33.88
CA PRO A 365 -35.11 7.07 -32.49
C PRO A 365 -34.40 8.00 -31.50
N LEU A 366 -34.94 8.09 -30.27
CA LEU A 366 -34.40 8.98 -29.23
C LEU A 366 -32.93 8.71 -28.89
N PHE A 367 -32.49 7.45 -28.94
CA PHE A 367 -31.08 7.11 -28.75
C PHE A 367 -30.19 7.75 -29.83
N SER A 368 -30.57 7.62 -31.11
CA SER A 368 -29.85 8.26 -32.22
C SER A 368 -29.81 9.78 -32.08
N TRP A 369 -30.91 10.39 -31.62
CA TRP A 369 -30.94 11.81 -31.27
C TRP A 369 -30.00 12.17 -30.11
N SER A 370 -29.97 11.38 -29.04
CA SER A 370 -29.05 11.66 -27.92
C SER A 370 -27.59 11.60 -28.36
N VAL A 371 -27.24 10.66 -29.23
CA VAL A 371 -25.87 10.55 -29.79
C VAL A 371 -25.59 11.72 -30.73
N LEU A 372 -26.57 12.18 -31.51
CA LEU A 372 -26.42 13.39 -32.33
C LEU A 372 -26.06 14.61 -31.47
N ILE A 373 -26.85 14.86 -30.41
CA ILE A 373 -26.63 16.01 -29.51
C ILE A 373 -25.31 15.86 -28.75
N ALA A 374 -24.98 14.67 -28.25
CA ALA A 374 -23.70 14.40 -27.59
C ALA A 374 -22.51 14.72 -28.50
N ASN A 375 -22.56 14.33 -29.77
CA ASN A 375 -21.50 14.65 -30.73
C ASN A 375 -21.42 16.14 -31.04
N VAL A 376 -22.55 16.84 -31.18
CA VAL A 376 -22.53 18.30 -31.35
C VAL A 376 -21.86 18.99 -30.14
N MET A 377 -22.22 18.58 -28.92
CA MET A 377 -21.58 19.09 -27.70
C MET A 377 -20.09 18.76 -27.65
N LEU A 378 -19.70 17.56 -28.08
CA LEU A 378 -18.30 17.15 -28.17
C LEU A 378 -17.50 18.13 -29.04
N PHE A 379 -17.97 18.47 -30.25
CA PHE A 379 -17.27 19.41 -31.14
C PHE A 379 -17.21 20.84 -30.59
N LEU A 380 -18.19 21.25 -29.79
CA LEU A 380 -18.12 22.55 -29.09
C LEU A 380 -17.10 22.52 -27.95
N SER A 381 -16.86 21.36 -27.34
CA SER A 381 -15.96 21.20 -26.19
C SER A 381 -14.50 20.91 -26.55
N ILE A 382 -14.23 20.23 -27.67
CA ILE A 382 -12.87 19.81 -28.06
C ILE A 382 -11.86 20.97 -28.10
N PRO A 383 -12.17 22.15 -28.68
CA PRO A 383 -11.23 23.27 -28.73
C PRO A 383 -10.81 23.85 -27.36
N ALA A 384 -11.55 23.51 -26.29
CA ALA A 384 -11.19 23.90 -24.93
C ALA A 384 -10.36 22.83 -24.21
N PHE A 385 -10.37 21.59 -24.70
CA PHE A 385 -9.68 20.45 -24.07
C PHE A 385 -8.32 20.15 -24.72
N GLY A 386 -8.23 20.24 -26.06
CA GLY A 386 -6.97 20.14 -26.80
C GLY A 386 -6.32 21.51 -26.93
#